data_AF-A0A2V8GNZ9-F1
#
_entry.id   AF-A0A2V8GNZ9-F1
#
_cell.length_a   1.000
_cell.length_b   1.000
_cell.length_c   1.000
_cell.angle_alpha   90.00
_cell.angle_beta   90.00
_cell.angle_gamma   90.00
#
_symmetry.space_group_name_H-M   'P 1'
#
loop_
_entity.id
_entity.type
_entity.pdbx_description
1 polymer ?
#
loop_
_entity_poly.entity_id
_entity_poly.type
_entity_poly.pdbx_seq_one_letter_code
_entity_poly.pdbx_strand_id
1 'polypeptide(L)'
;IKQGLKLNEYGLFDASEKRLAGAEEGDIFEKLGLPYIPPVLREDWGEMEAAAEGKLPNLVEPEDIRGDLHMHTTWSDGKYSAEEMVDAARRRGYKYIALTDHSKSLGVAGGLSDEDLMKHTDECRRLDAKYSDFRVLAGTEVDIRQDGTLDYSDELLAKLDFVVASLHTGFKQDRATLTARVVRAMQNPYVRVIGHPTGRLLGDRDPYDIDLDEVMKEAARTRTCLEVNANFHRLDLNDIHCRKAREMGVHFIISTDSHNYDDMLNLPYGVATAQRGWIEKDRVLNVKPVEEMLNFKKKFRL
;
A
#
# COMPACT_ATOMS: atom_id res chain seq x y z
N ILE A 1 -32.87 11.77 17.27
CA ILE A 1 -32.45 10.34 17.24
C ILE A 1 -33.63 9.49 17.74
N LYS A 2 -33.81 8.25 17.24
CA LYS A 2 -34.97 7.38 17.60
C LYS A 2 -35.12 7.10 19.11
N GLN A 3 -34.07 7.31 19.91
CA GLN A 3 -34.03 7.13 21.37
C GLN A 3 -34.64 8.31 22.17
N GLY A 4 -35.36 9.25 21.54
CA GLY A 4 -35.91 10.43 22.23
C GLY A 4 -34.87 11.49 22.62
N LEU A 5 -33.67 11.41 22.04
CA LEU A 5 -32.57 12.34 22.24
C LEU A 5 -32.40 13.29 21.05
N LYS A 6 -31.90 14.50 21.33
CA LYS A 6 -31.57 15.54 20.35
C LYS A 6 -30.05 15.73 20.30
N LEU A 7 -29.47 15.57 19.11
CA LEU A 7 -28.04 15.81 18.85
C LEU A 7 -27.92 17.06 17.99
N ASN A 8 -27.02 17.97 18.35
CA ASN A 8 -26.64 19.14 17.54
C ASN A 8 -25.16 19.50 17.77
N GLU A 9 -24.69 20.59 17.17
CA GLU A 9 -23.29 21.05 17.26
C GLU A 9 -22.82 21.41 18.69
N TYR A 10 -23.73 21.60 19.64
CA TYR A 10 -23.43 21.93 21.05
C TYR A 10 -23.41 20.69 21.97
N GLY A 11 -23.81 19.53 21.46
CA GLY A 11 -23.79 18.25 22.18
C GLY A 11 -25.07 17.43 22.04
N LEU A 12 -25.24 16.50 22.98
CA LEU A 12 -26.38 15.59 23.06
C LEU A 12 -27.30 16.00 24.21
N PHE A 13 -28.60 16.08 23.97
CA PHE A 13 -29.59 16.62 24.90
C PHE A 13 -30.78 15.66 25.07
N ASP A 14 -31.40 15.68 26.25
CA ASP A 14 -32.70 15.04 26.47
C ASP A 14 -33.87 15.95 26.02
N ALA A 15 -35.09 15.46 26.18
CA ALA A 15 -36.32 16.18 25.83
C ALA A 15 -36.55 17.47 26.64
N SER A 16 -35.84 17.66 27.76
CA SER A 16 -35.90 18.87 28.58
C SER A 16 -34.83 19.90 28.22
N GLU A 17 -34.10 19.69 27.11
CA GLU A 17 -32.95 20.50 26.67
C GLU A 17 -31.77 20.48 27.67
N LYS A 18 -31.72 19.48 28.56
CA LYS A 18 -30.56 19.27 29.43
C LYS A 18 -29.46 18.57 28.62
N ARG A 19 -28.26 19.15 28.62
CA ARG A 19 -27.07 18.55 28.00
C ARG A 19 -26.65 17.30 28.76
N LEU A 20 -26.51 16.20 28.03
CA LEU A 20 -26.14 14.87 28.52
C LEU A 20 -24.69 14.50 28.18
N ALA A 21 -24.16 14.98 27.05
CA ALA A 21 -22.81 14.65 26.57
C ALA A 21 -22.29 15.71 25.58
N GLY A 22 -21.01 15.61 25.21
CA GLY A 22 -20.36 16.39 24.15
C GLY A 22 -19.23 17.31 24.62
N ALA A 23 -18.62 17.05 25.78
CA ALA A 23 -17.36 17.70 26.15
C ALA A 23 -16.22 17.11 25.29
N GLU A 24 -16.23 15.78 25.15
CA GLU A 24 -15.46 15.05 24.16
C GLU A 24 -16.39 14.34 23.17
N GLU A 25 -15.85 14.00 22.01
CA GLU A 25 -16.61 13.28 20.97
C GLU A 25 -17.02 11.88 21.45
N GLY A 26 -16.14 11.20 22.20
CA GLY A 26 -16.39 9.88 22.78
C GLY A 26 -17.62 9.82 23.67
N ASP A 27 -17.88 10.86 24.46
CA ASP A 27 -19.04 10.94 25.36
C ASP A 27 -20.37 10.80 24.62
N ILE A 28 -20.44 11.32 23.38
CA ILE A 28 -21.64 11.26 22.56
C ILE A 28 -21.90 9.82 22.12
N PHE A 29 -20.88 9.12 21.63
CA PHE A 29 -20.98 7.72 21.23
C PHE A 29 -21.38 6.84 22.41
N GLU A 30 -20.69 6.97 23.55
CA GLU A 30 -20.98 6.23 24.77
C GLU A 30 -22.44 6.46 25.21
N LYS A 31 -22.90 7.72 25.20
CA LYS A 31 -24.26 8.06 25.61
C LYS A 31 -25.33 7.51 24.66
N LEU A 32 -24.99 7.29 23.40
CA LEU A 32 -25.85 6.67 22.39
C LEU A 32 -25.79 5.13 22.41
N GLY A 33 -24.95 4.55 23.26
CA GLY A 33 -24.74 3.09 23.34
C GLY A 33 -23.94 2.54 22.17
N LEU A 34 -23.06 3.36 21.58
CA LEU A 34 -22.20 3.00 20.46
C LEU A 34 -20.73 3.05 20.89
N PRO A 35 -19.85 2.20 20.35
CA PRO A 35 -18.41 2.43 20.44
C PRO A 35 -18.03 3.70 19.69
N TYR A 36 -16.88 4.28 20.02
CA TYR A 36 -16.30 5.36 19.22
C TYR A 36 -16.04 4.89 17.79
N ILE A 37 -16.62 5.58 16.81
CA ILE A 37 -16.40 5.29 15.38
C ILE A 37 -15.31 6.24 14.88
N PRO A 38 -14.14 5.74 14.42
CA PRO A 38 -13.08 6.58 13.86
C PRO A 38 -13.59 7.47 12.72
N PRO A 39 -13.16 8.74 12.61
CA PRO A 39 -13.61 9.66 11.56
C PRO A 39 -13.46 9.10 10.14
N VAL A 40 -12.39 8.34 9.89
CA VAL A 40 -12.10 7.67 8.62
C VAL A 40 -13.16 6.64 8.18
N LEU A 41 -14.07 6.21 9.06
CA LEU A 41 -15.16 5.29 8.72
C LEU A 41 -16.51 5.98 8.49
N ARG A 42 -16.64 7.28 8.79
CA ARG A 42 -17.92 8.00 8.88
C ARG A 42 -18.43 8.49 7.53
N GLU A 43 -18.69 7.55 6.63
CA GLU A 43 -19.14 7.79 5.26
C GLU A 43 -20.51 7.15 4.97
N ASP A 44 -21.22 6.66 5.99
CA ASP A 44 -22.50 5.95 5.88
C ASP A 44 -22.41 4.69 5.00
N TRP A 45 -21.31 3.94 5.15
CA TRP A 45 -20.99 2.72 4.38
C TRP A 45 -21.05 1.45 5.24
N GLY A 46 -21.81 1.50 6.33
CA GLY A 46 -22.07 0.37 7.22
C GLY A 46 -21.40 0.46 8.59
N GLU A 47 -20.72 1.57 8.89
CA GLU A 47 -20.00 1.78 10.15
C GLU A 47 -20.95 1.85 11.34
N MET A 48 -22.17 2.34 11.14
CA MET A 48 -23.20 2.43 12.18
C MET A 48 -23.74 1.04 12.55
N GLU A 49 -24.02 0.19 11.56
CA GLU A 49 -24.42 -1.19 11.74
C GLU A 49 -23.30 -2.00 12.40
N ALA A 50 -22.07 -1.86 11.90
CA ALA A 50 -20.90 -2.53 12.47
C ALA A 50 -20.65 -2.09 13.92
N ALA A 51 -20.83 -0.81 14.24
CA ALA A 51 -20.72 -0.28 15.61
C ALA A 51 -21.80 -0.87 16.53
N ALA A 52 -23.05 -0.89 16.08
CA ALA A 52 -24.17 -1.46 16.86
C ALA A 52 -24.00 -2.96 17.13
N GLU A 53 -23.37 -3.70 16.21
CA GLU A 53 -23.07 -5.13 16.35
C GLU A 53 -21.75 -5.41 17.08
N GLY A 54 -20.96 -4.40 17.44
CA GLY A 54 -19.64 -4.58 18.04
C GLY A 54 -18.61 -5.21 17.09
N LYS A 55 -18.74 -4.95 15.78
CA LYS A 55 -17.94 -5.53 14.69
C LYS A 55 -17.15 -4.48 13.89
N LEU A 56 -16.84 -3.33 14.48
CA LEU A 56 -15.94 -2.37 13.85
C LEU A 56 -14.58 -3.03 13.55
N PRO A 57 -13.98 -2.76 12.39
CA PRO A 57 -12.70 -3.35 12.00
C PRO A 57 -11.58 -2.85 12.91
N ASN A 58 -10.59 -3.72 13.19
CA ASN A 58 -9.33 -3.32 13.80
C ASN A 58 -8.40 -2.75 12.73
N LEU A 59 -8.56 -1.46 12.46
CA LEU A 59 -7.89 -0.74 11.39
C LEU A 59 -6.36 -0.75 11.55
N VAL A 60 -5.66 -0.66 10.42
CA VAL A 60 -4.23 -0.36 10.42
C VAL A 60 -3.98 1.08 10.87
N GLU A 61 -2.96 1.28 11.71
CA GLU A 61 -2.51 2.61 12.16
C GLU A 61 -1.10 2.95 11.64
N PRO A 62 -0.70 4.23 11.57
CA PRO A 62 0.63 4.62 11.11
C PRO A 62 1.76 3.94 11.89
N GLU A 63 1.61 3.77 13.19
CA GLU A 63 2.60 3.16 14.09
C GLU A 63 2.74 1.64 13.87
N ASP A 64 1.76 1.02 13.21
CA ASP A 64 1.84 -0.39 12.84
C ASP A 64 2.80 -0.63 11.68
N ILE A 65 3.07 0.38 10.85
CA ILE A 65 3.91 0.26 9.66
C ILE A 65 5.38 0.13 10.08
N ARG A 66 5.96 -1.03 9.76
CA ARG A 66 7.33 -1.36 10.18
C ARG A 66 8.37 -1.04 9.12
N GLY A 67 7.97 -0.76 7.90
CA GLY A 67 8.89 -0.49 6.80
C GLY A 67 8.18 -0.04 5.54
N ASP A 68 8.95 0.59 4.67
CA ASP A 68 8.50 1.02 3.34
C ASP A 68 9.04 0.07 2.27
N LEU A 69 8.17 -0.39 1.38
CA LEU A 69 8.48 -1.46 0.42
C LEU A 69 8.47 -0.99 -1.03
N HIS A 70 8.39 0.33 -1.27
CA HIS A 70 8.51 0.93 -2.59
C HIS A 70 9.26 2.26 -2.48
N MET A 71 10.55 2.26 -2.83
CA MET A 71 11.45 3.40 -2.67
C MET A 71 12.51 3.42 -3.77
N HIS A 72 12.90 4.61 -4.20
CA HIS A 72 13.79 4.86 -5.33
C HIS A 72 15.07 5.57 -4.86
N THR A 73 16.17 5.30 -5.53
CA THR A 73 17.48 5.84 -5.22
C THR A 73 18.10 6.47 -6.46
N THR A 74 19.33 6.98 -6.34
CA THR A 74 20.11 7.46 -7.49
C THR A 74 20.46 6.37 -8.51
N TRP A 75 20.11 5.11 -8.27
CA TRP A 75 20.26 4.05 -9.27
C TRP A 75 19.26 4.21 -10.43
N SER A 76 18.03 4.66 -10.17
CA SER A 76 17.09 5.12 -11.20
C SER A 76 16.90 6.64 -11.14
N ASP A 77 15.85 7.09 -10.46
CA ASP A 77 15.28 8.43 -10.53
C ASP A 77 15.02 9.04 -9.15
N GLY A 78 15.46 8.36 -8.09
CA GLY A 78 15.55 8.93 -6.76
C GLY A 78 16.65 9.98 -6.66
N LYS A 79 16.48 10.92 -5.73
CA LYS A 79 17.41 12.05 -5.51
C LYS A 79 18.60 11.70 -4.62
N TYR A 80 18.55 10.58 -3.92
CA TYR A 80 19.50 10.22 -2.87
C TYR A 80 20.03 8.80 -3.06
N SER A 81 21.26 8.57 -2.59
CA SER A 81 21.89 7.25 -2.65
C SER A 81 21.15 6.23 -1.78
N ALA A 82 21.41 4.94 -2.04
CA ALA A 82 20.85 3.85 -1.24
C ALA A 82 21.16 4.00 0.26
N GLU A 83 22.41 4.35 0.61
CA GLU A 83 22.84 4.53 2.00
C GLU A 83 22.13 5.71 2.68
N GLU A 84 21.98 6.82 1.96
CA GLU A 84 21.24 8.00 2.40
C GLU A 84 19.76 7.70 2.68
N MET A 85 19.10 6.96 1.78
CA MET A 85 17.71 6.53 1.94
C MET A 85 17.55 5.58 3.13
N VAL A 86 18.47 4.63 3.32
CA VAL A 86 18.51 3.74 4.49
C VAL A 86 18.61 4.54 5.78
N ASP A 87 19.51 5.52 5.86
CA ASP A 87 19.68 6.34 7.06
C ASP A 87 18.45 7.22 7.34
N ALA A 88 17.81 7.76 6.30
CA ALA A 88 16.58 8.53 6.43
C ALA A 88 15.40 7.67 6.93
N ALA A 89 15.29 6.43 6.45
CA ALA A 89 14.30 5.46 6.90
C ALA A 89 14.53 5.02 8.36
N ARG A 90 15.78 4.76 8.74
CA ARG A 90 16.17 4.41 10.12
C ARG A 90 15.82 5.52 11.11
N ARG A 91 16.10 6.79 10.77
CA ARG A 91 15.74 7.95 11.60
C ARG A 91 14.23 8.09 11.84
N ARG A 92 13.40 7.55 10.95
CA ARG A 92 11.93 7.52 11.08
C ARG A 92 11.41 6.35 11.91
N GLY A 93 12.28 5.44 12.36
CA GLY A 93 11.91 4.32 13.21
C GLY A 93 11.47 3.06 12.47
N TYR A 94 11.52 3.05 11.13
CA TYR A 94 11.35 1.83 10.35
C TYR A 94 12.35 0.74 10.80
N LYS A 95 11.97 -0.52 10.58
CA LYS A 95 12.75 -1.72 10.87
C LYS A 95 13.34 -2.35 9.63
N TYR A 96 12.76 -2.06 8.48
CA TYR A 96 13.25 -2.48 7.18
C TYR A 96 12.78 -1.55 6.08
N ILE A 97 13.48 -1.56 4.95
CA ILE A 97 12.98 -1.00 3.69
C ILE A 97 13.29 -1.93 2.52
N ALA A 98 12.56 -1.78 1.42
CA ALA A 98 12.99 -2.29 0.12
C ALA A 98 13.38 -1.13 -0.79
N LEU A 99 14.58 -1.23 -1.38
CA LEU A 99 15.01 -0.33 -2.45
C LEU A 99 14.62 -0.99 -3.77
N THR A 100 13.74 -0.32 -4.52
CA THR A 100 12.99 -0.89 -5.64
C THR A 100 13.11 -0.03 -6.88
N ASP A 101 14.32 0.41 -7.21
CA ASP A 101 14.60 1.18 -8.42
C ASP A 101 14.06 0.50 -9.70
N HIS A 102 13.74 1.36 -10.68
CA HIS A 102 13.04 0.97 -11.91
C HIS A 102 13.85 0.03 -12.81
N SER A 103 13.14 -0.82 -13.56
CA SER A 103 13.73 -1.69 -14.57
C SER A 103 14.02 -1.00 -15.93
N LYS A 104 14.85 -1.65 -16.75
CA LYS A 104 15.38 -1.22 -18.07
C LYS A 104 14.46 -0.38 -18.98
N SER A 105 13.18 -0.74 -19.11
CA SER A 105 12.27 -0.17 -20.12
C SER A 105 11.90 1.28 -19.84
N LEU A 106 12.09 1.75 -18.60
CA LEU A 106 11.93 3.15 -18.20
C LEU A 106 13.21 3.96 -18.47
N GLY A 107 13.63 4.02 -19.73
CA GLY A 107 14.84 4.76 -20.12
C GLY A 107 14.79 6.27 -19.77
N VAL A 108 13.60 6.85 -19.59
CA VAL A 108 13.43 8.25 -19.13
C VAL A 108 13.70 8.40 -17.63
N ALA A 109 13.52 7.33 -16.84
CA ALA A 109 13.76 7.29 -15.40
C ALA A 109 15.09 6.60 -15.03
N GLY A 110 15.99 6.37 -16.00
CA GLY A 110 17.29 5.75 -15.74
C GLY A 110 17.23 4.27 -15.34
N GLY A 111 16.22 3.53 -15.81
CA GLY A 111 16.01 2.13 -15.43
C GLY A 111 17.24 1.22 -15.57
N LEU A 112 17.45 0.33 -14.60
CA LEU A 112 18.71 -0.41 -14.43
C LEU A 112 18.87 -1.50 -15.49
N SER A 113 20.07 -1.63 -16.05
CA SER A 113 20.46 -2.82 -16.83
C SER A 113 20.48 -4.09 -15.96
N ASP A 114 20.59 -5.29 -16.54
CA ASP A 114 20.73 -6.51 -15.73
C ASP A 114 22.00 -6.46 -14.87
N GLU A 115 23.08 -5.90 -15.42
CA GLU A 115 24.34 -5.75 -14.72
C GLU A 115 24.21 -4.75 -13.57
N ASP A 116 23.55 -3.62 -13.80
CA ASP A 116 23.37 -2.58 -12.78
C ASP A 116 22.39 -3.03 -11.69
N LEU A 117 21.36 -3.81 -12.03
CA LEU A 117 20.49 -4.46 -11.04
C LEU A 117 21.30 -5.36 -10.10
N MET A 118 22.26 -6.12 -10.61
CA MET A 118 23.11 -6.98 -9.78
C MET A 118 24.07 -6.16 -8.90
N LYS A 119 24.65 -5.07 -9.42
CA LYS A 119 25.45 -4.15 -8.59
C LYS A 119 24.61 -3.48 -7.49
N HIS A 120 23.40 -3.03 -7.82
CA HIS A 120 22.46 -2.47 -6.86
C HIS A 120 22.07 -3.51 -5.79
N THR A 121 21.84 -4.75 -6.20
CA THR A 121 21.57 -5.87 -5.29
C THR A 121 22.74 -6.09 -4.34
N ASP A 122 23.99 -6.13 -4.85
CA ASP A 122 25.19 -6.29 -4.03
C ASP A 122 25.38 -5.12 -3.05
N GLU A 123 25.08 -3.89 -3.48
CA GLU A 123 25.08 -2.72 -2.60
C GLU A 123 24.04 -2.86 -1.48
N CYS A 124 22.81 -3.27 -1.80
CA CYS A 124 21.78 -3.54 -0.80
C CYS A 124 22.24 -4.60 0.20
N ARG A 125 22.92 -5.67 -0.25
CA ARG A 125 23.47 -6.71 0.64
C ARG A 125 24.55 -6.17 1.56
N ARG A 126 25.44 -5.32 1.03
CA ARG A 126 26.48 -4.64 1.83
C ARG A 126 25.84 -3.75 2.89
N LEU A 127 24.81 -3.00 2.54
CA LEU A 127 24.07 -2.13 3.47
C LEU A 127 23.29 -2.94 4.52
N ASP A 128 22.63 -4.04 4.14
CA ASP A 128 21.97 -4.95 5.08
C ASP A 128 22.97 -5.52 6.11
N ALA A 129 24.15 -5.93 5.66
CA ALA A 129 25.21 -6.44 6.54
C ALA A 129 25.83 -5.35 7.45
N LYS A 130 25.71 -4.06 7.08
CA LYS A 130 26.25 -2.93 7.85
C LYS A 130 25.41 -2.64 9.11
N TYR A 131 24.11 -2.90 9.09
CA TYR A 131 23.19 -2.51 10.16
C TYR A 131 22.61 -3.72 10.89
N SER A 132 22.93 -3.89 12.17
CA SER A 132 22.42 -5.03 12.97
C SER A 132 20.97 -4.88 13.42
N ASP A 133 20.44 -3.65 13.42
CA ASP A 133 19.13 -3.26 13.95
C ASP A 133 18.07 -2.99 12.85
N PHE A 134 18.46 -3.08 11.58
CA PHE A 134 17.66 -2.65 10.45
C PHE A 134 17.93 -3.53 9.23
N ARG A 135 16.90 -3.86 8.45
CA ARG A 135 17.06 -4.66 7.23
C ARG A 135 16.95 -3.83 5.95
N VAL A 136 17.85 -4.09 5.01
CA VAL A 136 17.84 -3.49 3.68
C VAL A 136 17.55 -4.59 2.66
N LEU A 137 16.38 -4.51 2.04
CA LEU A 137 15.92 -5.50 1.08
C LEU A 137 16.30 -5.07 -0.33
N ALA A 138 16.95 -5.98 -1.06
CA ALA A 138 17.23 -5.78 -2.47
C ALA A 138 15.95 -6.06 -3.26
N GLY A 139 15.41 -5.04 -3.92
CA GLY A 139 14.21 -5.16 -4.72
C GLY A 139 14.30 -4.47 -6.06
N THR A 140 13.17 -4.45 -6.76
CA THR A 140 12.99 -3.69 -8.00
C THR A 140 11.51 -3.39 -8.19
N GLU A 141 11.23 -2.27 -8.83
CA GLU A 141 9.99 -2.06 -9.54
C GLU A 141 10.18 -2.47 -11.01
N VAL A 142 9.73 -3.68 -11.32
CA VAL A 142 9.81 -4.24 -12.67
C VAL A 142 8.61 -3.80 -13.50
N ASP A 143 8.89 -3.24 -14.68
CA ASP A 143 7.87 -2.88 -15.63
C ASP A 143 7.19 -4.13 -16.22
N ILE A 144 5.87 -4.06 -16.35
CA ILE A 144 5.05 -5.02 -17.08
C ILE A 144 4.99 -4.52 -18.52
N ARG A 145 5.67 -5.19 -19.45
CA ARG A 145 5.74 -4.80 -20.86
C ARG A 145 4.38 -4.84 -21.55
N GLN A 146 4.28 -4.22 -22.73
CA GLN A 146 3.04 -4.17 -23.53
C GLN A 146 2.49 -5.54 -23.95
N ASP A 147 3.33 -6.57 -23.99
CA ASP A 147 2.96 -7.97 -24.26
C ASP A 147 2.65 -8.78 -22.99
N GLY A 148 2.74 -8.15 -21.81
CA GLY A 148 2.50 -8.76 -20.50
C GLY A 148 3.69 -9.54 -19.92
N THR A 149 4.84 -9.55 -20.58
CA THR A 149 6.08 -10.08 -19.99
C THR A 149 6.70 -9.07 -19.02
N LEU A 150 7.54 -9.54 -18.10
CA LEU A 150 8.27 -8.67 -17.19
C LEU A 150 9.58 -8.20 -17.83
N ASP A 151 10.02 -7.02 -17.43
CA ASP A 151 11.21 -6.38 -17.99
C ASP A 151 12.55 -7.00 -17.53
N TYR A 152 12.51 -7.92 -16.55
CA TYR A 152 13.61 -8.80 -16.14
C TYR A 152 13.27 -10.28 -16.28
N SER A 153 14.31 -11.13 -16.41
CA SER A 153 14.16 -12.58 -16.44
C SER A 153 13.85 -13.15 -15.04
N ASP A 154 13.20 -14.31 -15.02
CA ASP A 154 12.94 -15.06 -13.79
C ASP A 154 14.22 -15.39 -13.00
N GLU A 155 15.35 -15.60 -13.67
CA GLU A 155 16.64 -15.85 -13.02
C GLU A 155 17.12 -14.63 -12.22
N LEU A 156 16.89 -13.42 -12.73
CA LEU A 156 17.23 -12.19 -12.04
C LEU A 156 16.25 -11.92 -10.90
N LEU A 157 14.95 -12.04 -11.16
CA LEU A 157 13.92 -11.82 -10.15
C LEU A 157 14.04 -12.80 -8.97
N ALA A 158 14.57 -14.01 -9.19
CA ALA A 158 14.84 -14.99 -8.14
C ALA A 158 15.91 -14.56 -7.13
N LYS A 159 16.79 -13.61 -7.50
CA LYS A 159 17.89 -13.11 -6.65
C LYS A 159 17.47 -11.96 -5.73
N LEU A 160 16.28 -11.40 -5.96
CA LEU A 160 15.72 -10.28 -5.22
C LEU A 160 14.85 -10.74 -4.04
N ASP A 161 14.76 -9.91 -3.00
CA ASP A 161 13.89 -10.17 -1.85
C ASP A 161 12.45 -9.79 -2.13
N PHE A 162 12.26 -8.66 -2.83
CA PHE A 162 10.97 -8.02 -3.02
C PHE A 162 10.83 -7.47 -4.44
N VAL A 163 9.74 -7.84 -5.11
CA VAL A 163 9.47 -7.45 -6.50
C VAL A 163 8.11 -6.78 -6.57
N VAL A 164 8.13 -5.48 -6.92
CA VAL A 164 6.97 -4.69 -7.30
C VAL A 164 6.83 -4.78 -8.81
N ALA A 165 5.64 -5.11 -9.32
CA ALA A 165 5.38 -5.09 -10.76
C ALA A 165 4.36 -4.02 -11.10
N SER A 166 4.65 -3.19 -12.09
CA SER A 166 3.85 -2.00 -12.40
C SER A 166 3.71 -1.77 -13.90
N LEU A 167 2.62 -1.12 -14.31
CA LEU A 167 2.45 -0.62 -15.68
C LEU A 167 3.00 0.80 -15.78
N HIS A 168 3.97 1.03 -16.67
CA HIS A 168 4.45 2.39 -16.98
C HIS A 168 4.23 2.82 -18.42
N THR A 169 3.86 1.88 -19.29
CA THR A 169 3.67 2.12 -20.72
C THR A 169 2.45 1.39 -21.27
N GLY A 170 1.97 1.83 -22.43
CA GLY A 170 0.83 1.21 -23.09
C GLY A 170 -0.52 1.52 -22.42
N PHE A 171 -0.63 2.63 -21.68
CA PHE A 171 -1.86 3.04 -20.97
C PHE A 171 -3.10 3.21 -21.86
N LYS A 172 -2.93 3.30 -23.19
CA LYS A 172 -4.01 3.45 -24.16
C LYS A 172 -4.44 2.12 -24.81
N GLN A 173 -3.88 0.99 -24.39
CA GLN A 173 -4.36 -0.32 -24.81
C GLN A 173 -5.77 -0.57 -24.26
N ASP A 174 -6.52 -1.47 -24.88
CA ASP A 174 -7.87 -1.79 -24.44
C ASP A 174 -7.89 -2.49 -23.07
N ARG A 175 -9.05 -2.43 -22.42
CA ARG A 175 -9.30 -3.01 -21.09
C ARG A 175 -8.86 -4.46 -20.94
N ALA A 176 -9.17 -5.30 -21.92
CA ALA A 176 -8.86 -6.72 -21.83
C ALA A 176 -7.35 -6.95 -21.90
N THR A 177 -6.66 -6.22 -22.77
CA THR A 177 -5.20 -6.26 -22.88
C THR A 177 -4.51 -5.77 -21.61
N LEU A 178 -4.87 -4.60 -21.08
CA LEU A 178 -4.29 -4.07 -19.83
C LEU A 178 -4.50 -5.02 -18.65
N THR A 179 -5.72 -5.56 -18.51
CA THR A 179 -6.06 -6.53 -17.46
C THR A 179 -5.22 -7.80 -17.59
N ALA A 180 -5.11 -8.36 -18.81
CA ALA A 180 -4.35 -9.59 -19.03
C ALA A 180 -2.85 -9.43 -18.73
N ARG A 181 -2.28 -8.25 -19.01
CA ARG A 181 -0.89 -7.91 -18.67
C ARG A 181 -0.66 -8.00 -17.16
N VAL A 182 -1.51 -7.35 -16.36
CA VAL A 182 -1.40 -7.34 -14.90
C VAL A 182 -1.65 -8.73 -14.30
N VAL A 183 -2.68 -9.44 -14.77
CA VAL A 183 -2.99 -10.81 -14.34
C VAL A 183 -1.80 -11.74 -14.61
N ARG A 184 -1.19 -11.65 -15.80
CA ARG A 184 0.00 -12.44 -16.15
C ARG A 184 1.19 -12.13 -15.23
N ALA A 185 1.40 -10.86 -14.86
CA ALA A 185 2.47 -10.50 -13.93
C ALA A 185 2.29 -11.16 -12.56
N MET A 186 1.06 -11.25 -12.04
CA MET A 186 0.76 -11.91 -10.75
C MET A 186 1.05 -13.42 -10.75
N GLN A 187 1.02 -14.06 -11.91
CA GLN A 187 1.34 -15.48 -12.08
C GLN A 187 2.85 -15.75 -11.96
N ASN A 188 3.68 -14.71 -12.08
CA ASN A 188 5.11 -14.84 -11.82
C ASN A 188 5.35 -15.15 -10.33
N PRO A 189 6.13 -16.18 -10.00
CA PRO A 189 6.29 -16.64 -8.62
C PRO A 189 7.15 -15.67 -7.77
N TYR A 190 7.83 -14.72 -8.38
CA TYR A 190 8.69 -13.71 -7.72
C TYR A 190 7.97 -12.40 -7.44
N VAL A 191 6.97 -12.03 -8.23
CA VAL A 191 6.14 -10.83 -7.99
C VAL A 191 5.44 -10.94 -6.63
N ARG A 192 5.60 -9.89 -5.81
CA ARG A 192 5.00 -9.78 -4.46
C ARG A 192 3.82 -8.84 -4.43
N VAL A 193 3.88 -7.77 -5.22
CA VAL A 193 2.88 -6.71 -5.23
C VAL A 193 2.71 -6.15 -6.64
N ILE A 194 1.49 -5.70 -6.95
CA ILE A 194 1.25 -4.80 -8.07
C ILE A 194 1.29 -3.35 -7.55
N GLY A 195 2.26 -2.58 -8.03
CA GLY A 195 2.45 -1.18 -7.68
C GLY A 195 1.40 -0.28 -8.34
N HIS A 196 0.97 0.75 -7.62
CA HIS A 196 -0.02 1.77 -8.01
C HIS A 196 -0.97 1.28 -9.14
N PRO A 197 -1.92 0.39 -8.82
CA PRO A 197 -2.57 -0.52 -9.78
C PRO A 197 -3.44 0.12 -10.86
N THR A 198 -3.74 1.42 -10.76
CA THR A 198 -4.53 2.15 -11.75
C THR A 198 -3.69 3.12 -12.57
N GLY A 199 -2.45 3.39 -12.13
CA GLY A 199 -1.52 4.32 -12.76
C GLY A 199 -1.99 5.77 -12.77
N ARG A 200 -3.00 6.11 -11.97
CA ARG A 200 -3.56 7.47 -11.89
C ARG A 200 -2.54 8.45 -11.31
N LEU A 201 -2.65 9.71 -11.73
CA LEU A 201 -1.99 10.86 -11.15
C LEU A 201 -3.07 11.93 -10.90
N LEU A 202 -3.35 12.23 -9.64
CA LEU A 202 -4.39 13.17 -9.23
C LEU A 202 -4.17 14.55 -9.85
N GLY A 203 -5.13 14.99 -10.67
CA GLY A 203 -5.08 16.26 -11.38
C GLY A 203 -4.32 16.27 -12.71
N ASP A 204 -3.68 15.15 -13.10
CA ASP A 204 -2.86 15.07 -14.32
C ASP A 204 -3.25 13.90 -15.23
N ARG A 205 -3.44 12.70 -14.66
CA ARG A 205 -3.75 11.48 -15.42
C ARG A 205 -4.85 10.66 -14.76
N ASP A 206 -5.95 10.46 -15.47
CA ASP A 206 -6.99 9.53 -15.05
C ASP A 206 -6.47 8.07 -15.01
N PRO A 207 -7.07 7.19 -14.19
CA PRO A 207 -6.85 5.75 -14.27
C PRO A 207 -6.90 5.22 -15.71
N TYR A 208 -6.00 4.30 -16.07
CA TYR A 208 -6.16 3.57 -17.32
C TYR A 208 -7.36 2.61 -17.26
N ASP A 209 -7.93 2.25 -18.41
CA ASP A 209 -9.09 1.35 -18.47
C ASP A 209 -8.65 -0.08 -18.12
N ILE A 210 -8.76 -0.48 -16.86
CA ILE A 210 -8.40 -1.80 -16.35
C ILE A 210 -9.58 -2.43 -15.61
N ASP A 211 -9.71 -3.75 -15.71
CA ASP A 211 -10.66 -4.51 -14.94
C ASP A 211 -10.13 -4.84 -13.55
N LEU A 212 -10.39 -3.94 -12.60
CA LEU A 212 -9.94 -4.11 -11.22
C LEU A 212 -10.56 -5.33 -10.52
N ASP A 213 -11.71 -5.82 -10.96
CA ASP A 213 -12.36 -6.97 -10.33
C ASP A 213 -11.58 -8.25 -10.66
N GLU A 214 -11.20 -8.42 -11.93
CA GLU A 214 -10.35 -9.55 -12.32
C GLU A 214 -8.93 -9.42 -11.75
N VAL A 215 -8.38 -8.20 -11.64
CA VAL A 215 -7.09 -7.95 -10.95
C VAL A 215 -7.17 -8.34 -9.47
N MET A 216 -8.19 -7.92 -8.73
CA MET A 216 -8.36 -8.25 -7.30
C MET A 216 -8.57 -9.76 -7.09
N LYS A 217 -9.35 -10.40 -7.96
CA LYS A 217 -9.58 -11.85 -7.94
C LYS A 217 -8.29 -12.63 -8.15
N GLU A 218 -7.46 -12.21 -9.12
CA GLU A 218 -6.15 -12.82 -9.35
C GLU A 218 -5.17 -12.53 -8.20
N ALA A 219 -5.21 -11.32 -7.63
CA ALA A 219 -4.41 -10.96 -6.46
C ALA A 219 -4.70 -11.86 -5.27
N ALA A 220 -5.99 -12.10 -4.98
CA ALA A 220 -6.42 -13.03 -3.94
C ALA A 220 -5.99 -14.48 -4.25
N ARG A 221 -6.15 -14.94 -5.50
CA ARG A 221 -5.78 -16.30 -5.94
C ARG A 221 -4.28 -16.58 -5.84
N THR A 222 -3.47 -15.62 -6.28
CA THR A 222 -1.99 -15.75 -6.33
C THR A 222 -1.30 -15.29 -5.05
N ARG A 223 -2.07 -14.70 -4.13
CA ARG A 223 -1.57 -13.98 -2.94
C ARG A 223 -0.53 -12.92 -3.31
N THR A 224 -0.77 -12.24 -4.42
CA THR A 224 -0.02 -11.04 -4.79
C THR A 224 -0.72 -9.86 -4.12
N CYS A 225 0.04 -9.02 -3.42
CA CYS A 225 -0.53 -7.84 -2.76
C CYS A 225 -0.92 -6.77 -3.79
N LEU A 226 -1.85 -5.90 -3.40
CA LEU A 226 -2.05 -4.62 -4.10
C LEU A 226 -1.45 -3.49 -3.27
N GLU A 227 -0.82 -2.55 -3.94
CA GLU A 227 -0.26 -1.37 -3.29
C GLU A 227 -1.33 -0.33 -2.97
N VAL A 228 -1.25 0.25 -1.77
CA VAL A 228 -1.85 1.54 -1.41
C VAL A 228 -0.72 2.56 -1.35
N ASN A 229 -0.46 3.19 -2.48
CA ASN A 229 0.65 4.11 -2.67
C ASN A 229 0.29 5.45 -2.06
N ALA A 230 1.02 5.83 -1.01
CA ALA A 230 0.75 7.01 -0.20
C ALA A 230 1.21 8.32 -0.85
N ASN A 231 1.95 8.27 -1.96
CA ASN A 231 2.36 9.48 -2.68
C ASN A 231 1.12 10.34 -2.97
N PHE A 232 1.17 11.62 -2.56
CA PHE A 232 0.02 12.52 -2.62
C PHE A 232 -0.44 12.82 -4.05
N HIS A 233 0.40 12.59 -5.06
CA HIS A 233 0.01 12.65 -6.46
C HIS A 233 -0.70 11.37 -6.94
N ARG A 234 -0.61 10.26 -6.22
CA ARG A 234 -1.18 8.95 -6.63
C ARG A 234 -2.40 8.57 -5.78
N LEU A 235 -2.18 8.37 -4.48
CA LEU A 235 -3.13 7.74 -3.55
C LEU A 235 -3.77 6.48 -4.15
N ASP A 236 -2.96 5.59 -4.72
CA ASP A 236 -3.41 4.48 -5.56
C ASP A 236 -2.93 3.16 -4.96
N LEU A 237 -3.79 2.28 -4.47
CA LEU A 237 -5.22 2.18 -4.68
C LEU A 237 -6.08 3.17 -3.85
N ASN A 238 -7.21 3.63 -4.41
CA ASN A 238 -8.17 4.48 -3.67
C ASN A 238 -8.98 3.70 -2.61
N ASP A 239 -9.68 4.41 -1.74
CA ASP A 239 -10.47 3.85 -0.63
C ASP A 239 -11.60 2.90 -1.08
N ILE A 240 -12.36 3.26 -2.12
CA ILE A 240 -13.43 2.43 -2.70
C ILE A 240 -12.89 1.07 -3.15
N HIS A 241 -11.79 1.07 -3.90
CA HIS A 241 -11.18 -0.14 -4.40
C HIS A 241 -10.43 -0.90 -3.30
N CYS A 242 -9.87 -0.21 -2.30
CA CYS A 242 -9.34 -0.84 -1.08
C CYS A 242 -10.43 -1.66 -0.38
N ARG A 243 -11.62 -1.08 -0.20
CA ARG A 243 -12.77 -1.76 0.41
C ARG A 243 -13.16 -3.02 -0.36
N LYS A 244 -13.31 -2.89 -1.68
CA LYS A 244 -13.66 -4.02 -2.56
C LYS A 244 -12.60 -5.12 -2.54
N ALA A 245 -11.32 -4.76 -2.66
CA ALA A 245 -10.21 -5.70 -2.61
C ALA A 245 -10.16 -6.43 -1.25
N ARG A 246 -10.42 -5.72 -0.15
CA ARG A 246 -10.49 -6.31 1.20
C ARG A 246 -11.62 -7.33 1.31
N GLU A 247 -12.80 -7.04 0.76
CA GLU A 247 -13.93 -7.99 0.71
C GLU A 247 -13.63 -9.23 -0.14
N MET A 248 -12.77 -9.09 -1.16
CA MET A 248 -12.28 -10.19 -2.00
C MET A 248 -11.11 -10.97 -1.38
N GLY A 249 -10.66 -10.62 -0.16
CA GLY A 249 -9.59 -11.30 0.56
C GLY A 249 -8.17 -10.94 0.12
N VAL A 250 -8.01 -9.83 -0.59
CA VAL A 250 -6.71 -9.31 -1.02
C VAL A 250 -5.91 -8.80 0.19
N HIS A 251 -4.58 -8.95 0.12
CA HIS A 251 -3.65 -8.34 1.09
C HIS A 251 -2.97 -7.13 0.45
N PHE A 252 -2.47 -6.23 1.27
CA PHE A 252 -1.96 -4.94 0.81
C PHE A 252 -0.53 -4.68 1.28
N ILE A 253 0.15 -3.76 0.61
CA ILE A 253 1.22 -2.96 1.25
C ILE A 253 0.76 -1.51 1.27
N ILE A 254 1.29 -0.74 2.22
CA ILE A 254 1.16 0.73 2.20
C ILE A 254 2.58 1.28 2.06
N SER A 255 2.88 1.92 0.94
CA SER A 255 4.22 2.41 0.60
C SER A 255 4.19 3.91 0.32
N THR A 256 5.33 4.58 0.26
CA THR A 256 5.36 6.01 -0.07
C THR A 256 5.84 6.33 -1.48
N ASP A 257 6.42 5.35 -2.19
CA ASP A 257 6.97 5.54 -3.54
C ASP A 257 8.00 6.68 -3.52
N SER A 258 8.88 6.60 -2.52
CA SER A 258 9.77 7.70 -2.15
C SER A 258 10.89 7.86 -3.16
N HIS A 259 10.95 9.01 -3.82
CA HIS A 259 12.07 9.45 -4.64
C HIS A 259 12.95 10.47 -3.90
N ASN A 260 12.49 10.96 -2.75
CA ASN A 260 13.21 11.85 -1.86
C ASN A 260 12.79 11.65 -0.39
N TYR A 261 13.52 12.23 0.56
CA TYR A 261 13.22 12.04 1.99
C TYR A 261 11.85 12.55 2.42
N ASP A 262 11.33 13.61 1.79
CA ASP A 262 10.07 14.23 2.19
C ASP A 262 8.88 13.40 1.73
N ASP A 263 9.03 12.59 0.67
CA ASP A 263 7.99 11.67 0.21
C ASP A 263 7.60 10.66 1.29
N MET A 264 8.54 10.27 2.16
CA MET A 264 8.28 9.39 3.29
C MET A 264 7.27 9.98 4.29
N LEU A 265 7.10 11.31 4.31
CA LEU A 265 6.11 11.99 5.16
C LEU A 265 4.67 11.76 4.67
N ASN A 266 4.49 11.21 3.47
CA ASN A 266 3.18 10.94 2.91
C ASN A 266 2.50 9.69 3.48
N LEU A 267 3.21 8.84 4.24
CA LEU A 267 2.68 7.59 4.81
C LEU A 267 1.27 7.75 5.44
N PRO A 268 0.97 8.81 6.23
CA PRO A 268 -0.35 8.99 6.82
C PRO A 268 -1.49 9.06 5.78
N TYR A 269 -1.23 9.55 4.56
CA TYR A 269 -2.26 9.58 3.51
C TYR A 269 -2.60 8.18 2.98
N GLY A 270 -1.60 7.31 2.83
CA GLY A 270 -1.81 5.92 2.44
C GLY A 270 -2.55 5.14 3.54
N VAL A 271 -2.16 5.36 4.81
CA VAL A 271 -2.84 4.75 5.96
C VAL A 271 -4.29 5.21 6.05
N ALA A 272 -4.56 6.52 5.98
CA ALA A 272 -5.93 7.04 5.99
C ALA A 272 -6.75 6.48 4.82
N THR A 273 -6.17 6.36 3.63
CA THR A 273 -6.82 5.74 2.46
C THR A 273 -7.18 4.28 2.73
N ALA A 274 -6.26 3.51 3.31
CA ALA A 274 -6.49 2.12 3.70
C ALA A 274 -7.57 2.01 4.79
N GLN A 275 -7.55 2.89 5.79
CA GLN A 275 -8.55 2.95 6.86
C GLN A 275 -9.95 3.25 6.33
N ARG A 276 -10.09 4.17 5.38
CA ARG A 276 -11.36 4.44 4.68
C ARG A 276 -11.85 3.26 3.85
N GLY A 277 -10.92 2.43 3.35
CA GLY A 277 -11.20 1.12 2.78
C GLY A 277 -11.52 0.01 3.80
N TRP A 278 -11.55 0.34 5.10
CA TRP A 278 -11.68 -0.58 6.24
C TRP A 278 -10.63 -1.69 6.24
N ILE A 279 -9.41 -1.39 5.78
CA ILE A 279 -8.31 -2.35 5.79
C ILE A 279 -7.85 -2.56 7.23
N GLU A 280 -7.95 -3.81 7.68
CA GLU A 280 -7.45 -4.23 8.98
C GLU A 280 -5.93 -4.41 8.98
N LYS A 281 -5.32 -4.23 10.16
CA LYS A 281 -3.88 -4.42 10.37
C LYS A 281 -3.35 -5.75 9.84
N ASP A 282 -4.08 -6.85 10.00
CA ASP A 282 -3.64 -8.19 9.60
C ASP A 282 -3.61 -8.41 8.07
N ARG A 283 -4.27 -7.54 7.29
CA ARG A 283 -4.27 -7.52 5.82
C ARG A 283 -3.08 -6.78 5.23
N VAL A 284 -2.37 -5.98 6.02
CA VAL A 284 -1.22 -5.21 5.55
C VAL A 284 0.06 -6.01 5.76
N LEU A 285 0.84 -6.18 4.70
CA LEU A 285 2.01 -7.03 4.70
C LEU A 285 3.18 -6.35 5.44
N ASN A 286 3.34 -5.04 5.30
CA ASN A 286 4.44 -4.29 5.92
C ASN A 286 4.17 -3.82 7.36
N VAL A 287 3.15 -4.37 8.04
CA VAL A 287 3.05 -4.34 9.52
C VAL A 287 3.74 -5.54 10.18
N LYS A 288 4.12 -6.55 9.39
CA LYS A 288 4.67 -7.81 9.90
C LYS A 288 6.17 -7.69 10.16
N PRO A 289 6.75 -8.50 11.06
CA PRO A 289 8.20 -8.69 11.10
C PRO A 289 8.74 -9.07 9.72
N VAL A 290 9.95 -8.60 9.38
CA VAL A 290 10.58 -8.82 8.06
C VAL A 290 10.58 -10.28 7.60
N GLU A 291 10.87 -11.23 8.49
CA GLU A 291 10.89 -12.66 8.16
C GLU A 291 9.50 -13.23 7.87
N GLU A 292 8.46 -12.74 8.56
CA GLU A 292 7.08 -13.13 8.26
C GLU A 292 6.64 -12.54 6.92
N MET A 293 7.02 -11.28 6.67
CA MET A 293 6.75 -10.57 5.42
C MET A 293 7.36 -11.29 4.20
N LEU A 294 8.66 -11.62 4.25
CA LEU A 294 9.37 -12.28 3.15
C LEU A 294 8.84 -13.71 2.86
N ASN A 295 8.24 -14.37 3.85
CA ASN A 295 7.73 -15.73 3.72
C ASN A 295 6.23 -15.80 3.39
N PHE A 296 5.55 -14.66 3.21
CA PHE A 296 4.11 -14.56 2.99
C PHE A 296 3.58 -15.41 1.81
N LYS A 297 4.26 -15.39 0.65
CA LYS A 297 3.87 -16.15 -0.55
C LYS A 297 4.43 -17.58 -0.57
N LYS A 298 5.50 -17.88 0.19
CA LYS A 298 6.16 -19.21 0.18
C LYS A 298 5.27 -20.31 0.77
N LYS A 299 4.45 -20.00 1.79
CA LYS A 299 3.56 -20.98 2.43
C LYS A 299 2.43 -21.52 1.52
N PHE A 300 2.20 -20.90 0.36
CA PHE A 300 1.09 -21.22 -0.55
C PHE A 300 1.53 -21.77 -1.91
N ARG A 301 2.82 -21.99 -2.11
CA ARG A 301 3.30 -22.82 -3.23
C ARG A 301 3.02 -24.28 -2.86
N LEU A 302 1.82 -24.75 -3.21
CA LEU A 302 1.48 -26.18 -3.25
C LEU A 302 2.15 -26.84 -4.47
#